data_AF-A0A963GVY4-F1
#
_entry.id   AF-A0A963GVY4-F1
#
_cell.length_a   1.000
_cell.length_b   1.000
_cell.length_c   1.000
_cell.angle_alpha   90.00
_cell.angle_beta   90.00
_cell.angle_gamma   90.00
#
_symmetry.space_group_name_H-M   'P 1'
#
loop_
_entity.id
_entity.type
_entity.pdbx_description
1 polymer ?
#
loop_
_entity_poly.entity_id
_entity_poly.type
_entity_poly.pdbx_seq_one_letter_code
_entity_poly.pdbx_strand_id
1 'polypeptide(L)'
;MEIEHHDLHHEFPEYLDSIHALKGSNESFGGLYDEYHQLTREVERLEEEDLPVHDFTIENMKKQRVLLKDQMYRMLVAHKNGD
;
A
#
# COMPACT_ATOMS: atom_id res chain seq x y z
N MET A 1 -6.96 -11.32 16.60
CA MET A 1 -5.87 -11.29 15.62
C MET A 1 -5.86 -9.87 15.09
N GLU A 2 -5.10 -9.00 15.76
CA GLU A 2 -4.76 -7.68 15.22
C GLU A 2 -3.84 -7.98 14.04
N ILE A 3 -4.44 -8.08 12.85
CA ILE A 3 -3.69 -7.87 11.62
C ILE A 3 -3.13 -6.47 11.83
N GLU A 4 -1.82 -6.35 12.09
CA GLU A 4 -1.12 -5.07 12.02
C GLU A 4 -1.29 -4.61 10.58
N HIS A 5 -2.42 -3.96 10.31
CA HIS A 5 -2.73 -3.36 9.04
C HIS A 5 -1.57 -2.41 8.80
N HIS A 6 -0.69 -2.74 7.86
CA HIS A 6 0.21 -1.79 7.23
C HIS A 6 -0.68 -0.82 6.43
N ASP A 7 -1.51 -0.08 7.14
CA ASP A 7 -2.36 0.94 6.62
C ASP A 7 -1.47 2.11 6.25
N LEU A 8 -1.67 2.68 5.07
CA LEU A 8 -1.05 3.97 4.74
C LEU A 8 -1.32 5.02 5.83
N HIS A 9 -2.45 4.92 6.53
CA HIS A 9 -2.80 5.76 7.68
C HIS A 9 -1.77 5.70 8.81
N HIS A 10 -1.17 4.52 9.06
CA HIS A 10 -0.17 4.33 10.12
C HIS A 10 1.23 4.73 9.65
N GLU A 11 1.56 4.46 8.38
CA GLU A 11 2.85 4.84 7.80
C GLU A 11 2.94 6.35 7.50
N PHE A 12 1.81 7.01 7.24
CA PHE A 12 1.72 8.41 6.83
C PHE A 12 0.67 9.19 7.62
N PRO A 13 0.84 9.34 8.96
CA PRO A 13 -0.12 10.04 9.80
C PRO A 13 -0.26 11.52 9.41
N GLU A 14 0.78 12.14 8.85
CA GLU A 14 0.77 13.54 8.38
C GLU A 14 -0.03 13.76 7.09
N TYR A 15 -0.37 12.69 6.37
CA TYR A 15 -1.14 12.70 5.13
C TYR A 15 -2.53 12.09 5.31
N LEU A 16 -2.94 11.76 6.54
CA LEU A 16 -4.25 11.17 6.87
C LEU A 16 -5.42 11.92 6.22
N ASP A 17 -5.40 13.25 6.30
CA ASP A 17 -6.45 14.12 5.75
C ASP A 17 -6.53 13.98 4.23
N SER A 18 -5.37 14.03 3.56
CA SER A 18 -5.24 13.82 2.11
C SER A 18 -5.62 12.41 1.69
N ILE A 19 -5.30 11.39 2.50
CA ILE A 19 -5.70 9.99 2.26
C ILE A 19 -7.22 9.88 2.33
N HIS A 20 -7.86 10.44 3.36
CA HIS A 20 -9.31 10.42 3.50
C HIS A 20 -10.01 11.15 2.34
N ALA A 21 -9.51 12.32 1.96
CA ALA A 21 -10.02 13.07 0.81
C ALA A 21 -9.86 12.29 -0.51
N LEU A 22 -8.66 11.77 -0.79
CA LEU A 22 -8.39 10.99 -2.01
C LEU A 22 -9.12 9.66 -2.02
N LYS A 23 -9.31 9.00 -0.89
CA LYS A 23 -10.06 7.73 -0.82
C LYS A 23 -11.52 7.91 -1.22
N GLY A 24 -12.13 9.05 -0.89
CA GLY A 24 -13.50 9.37 -1.26
C GLY A 24 -13.64 10.01 -2.65
N SER A 25 -12.67 10.81 -3.07
CA SER A 25 -12.74 11.57 -4.33
C SER A 25 -11.95 10.96 -5.49
N ASN A 26 -11.04 10.02 -5.24
CA ASN A 26 -10.12 9.51 -6.25
C ASN A 26 -10.15 7.97 -6.30
N GLU A 27 -10.84 7.45 -7.32
CA GLU A 27 -10.97 6.00 -7.58
C GLU A 27 -9.60 5.35 -7.84
N SER A 28 -8.65 6.06 -8.43
CA SER A 28 -7.29 5.55 -8.65
C SER A 28 -6.56 5.30 -7.33
N PHE A 29 -6.76 6.18 -6.33
CA PHE A 29 -6.18 5.98 -4.99
C PHE A 29 -6.83 4.78 -4.29
N GLY A 30 -8.15 4.62 -4.40
CA GLY A 30 -8.87 3.46 -3.85
C GLY A 30 -8.36 2.13 -4.42
N GLY A 31 -8.14 2.06 -5.73
CA GLY A 31 -7.59 0.87 -6.39
C GLY A 31 -6.16 0.54 -5.94
N LEU A 32 -5.27 1.53 -5.88
CA LEU A 32 -3.90 1.35 -5.39
C LEU A 32 -3.89 0.84 -3.94
N TYR A 33 -4.82 1.31 -3.12
CA TYR A 33 -4.95 0.93 -1.72
C TYR A 33 -5.39 -0.52 -1.56
N ASP A 34 -6.37 -0.96 -2.33
CA ASP A 34 -6.76 -2.36 -2.33
C ASP A 34 -5.62 -3.27 -2.81
N GLU A 35 -4.92 -2.88 -3.87
CA GLU A 35 -3.80 -3.64 -4.44
C GLU A 35 -2.63 -3.76 -3.45
N TYR A 36 -2.28 -2.67 -2.76
CA TYR A 36 -1.27 -2.69 -1.69
C TYR A 36 -1.67 -3.62 -0.54
N HIS A 37 -2.94 -3.59 -0.15
CA HIS A 37 -3.47 -4.38 0.94
C HIS A 37 -3.58 -5.87 0.59
N GLN A 38 -3.96 -6.20 -0.65
CA GLN A 38 -3.91 -7.56 -1.16
C GLN A 38 -2.47 -8.08 -1.21
N LEU A 39 -1.55 -7.28 -1.73
CA LEU A 39 -0.16 -7.68 -1.89
C LEU A 39 0.52 -7.91 -0.54
N THR A 40 0.24 -7.10 0.47
CA THR A 40 0.75 -7.30 1.83
C THR A 40 0.26 -8.63 2.40
N ARG A 41 -1.06 -8.91 2.32
CA ARG A 41 -1.62 -10.18 2.77
C ARG A 41 -1.07 -11.38 2.02
N GLU A 42 -0.87 -11.25 0.72
CA GLU A 42 -0.28 -12.30 -0.08
C GLU A 42 1.17 -12.53 0.37
N VAL A 43 1.99 -11.49 0.54
CA VAL A 43 3.36 -11.62 1.07
C VAL A 43 3.38 -12.33 2.43
N GLU A 44 2.52 -11.94 3.37
CA GLU A 44 2.45 -12.60 4.69
C GLU A 44 2.12 -14.09 4.56
N ARG A 45 1.10 -14.41 3.75
CA ARG A 45 0.72 -15.80 3.44
C ARG A 45 1.86 -16.56 2.76
N LEU A 46 2.58 -15.90 1.87
CA LEU A 46 3.71 -16.45 1.16
C LEU A 46 4.89 -16.72 2.10
N GLU A 47 5.14 -15.85 3.08
CA GLU A 47 6.16 -16.05 4.12
C GLU A 47 5.78 -17.21 5.04
N GLU A 48 4.49 -17.46 5.29
CA GLU A 48 4.02 -18.61 6.07
C GLU A 48 4.23 -19.96 5.39
N GLU A 49 4.18 -20.04 4.04
CA GLU A 49 4.30 -21.32 3.32
C GLU A 49 5.75 -21.85 3.15
N ASP A 50 6.78 -21.08 3.51
CA ASP A 50 8.22 -21.47 3.54
C ASP A 50 8.69 -22.31 2.32
N LEU A 51 8.27 -21.92 1.11
CA LEU A 51 8.65 -22.59 -0.14
C LEU A 51 9.77 -21.83 -0.87
N PRO A 52 10.81 -22.49 -1.41
CA PRO A 52 11.91 -21.83 -2.10
C PRO A 52 11.51 -21.12 -3.42
N VAL A 53 10.33 -21.41 -3.97
CA VAL A 53 9.76 -20.69 -5.13
C VAL A 53 9.24 -19.31 -4.74
N HIS A 54 8.90 -19.08 -3.47
CA HIS A 54 8.36 -17.79 -3.02
C HIS A 54 9.38 -16.69 -2.93
N ASP A 55 10.67 -16.96 -2.81
CA ASP A 55 11.69 -15.92 -2.62
C ASP A 55 11.67 -14.90 -3.77
N PHE A 56 11.58 -15.39 -5.02
CA PHE A 56 11.45 -14.55 -6.21
C PHE A 56 10.11 -13.80 -6.28
N THR A 57 9.02 -14.45 -5.87
CA THR A 57 7.68 -13.85 -5.84
C THR A 57 7.60 -12.74 -4.79
N ILE A 58 8.13 -12.98 -3.59
CA ILE A 58 8.20 -12.01 -2.49
C ILE A 58 9.11 -10.85 -2.86
N GLU A 59 10.26 -11.09 -3.52
CA GLU A 59 11.08 -10.01 -4.08
C GLU A 59 10.30 -9.13 -5.06
N ASN A 60 9.54 -9.75 -5.97
CA ASN A 60 8.73 -9.01 -6.93
C ASN A 60 7.59 -8.25 -6.23
N MET A 61 6.95 -8.87 -5.24
CA MET A 61 5.91 -8.25 -4.43
C MET A 61 6.48 -7.06 -3.63
N LYS A 62 7.65 -7.18 -3.01
CA LYS A 62 8.32 -6.05 -2.33
C LYS A 62 8.55 -4.88 -3.29
N LYS A 63 8.97 -5.15 -4.54
CA LYS A 63 9.11 -4.10 -5.57
C LYS A 63 7.77 -3.45 -5.90
N GLN A 64 6.71 -4.25 -6.08
CA GLN A 64 5.36 -3.72 -6.29
C GLN A 64 4.87 -2.91 -5.09
N ARG A 65 5.10 -3.36 -3.86
CA ARG A 65 4.76 -2.65 -2.62
C ARG A 65 5.38 -1.26 -2.57
N VAL A 66 6.67 -1.16 -2.92
CA VAL A 66 7.38 0.14 -3.02
C VAL A 66 6.80 1.00 -4.14
N LEU A 67 6.49 0.43 -5.30
CA LEU A 67 5.88 1.16 -6.42
C LEU A 67 4.49 1.71 -6.09
N LEU A 68 3.64 0.90 -5.45
CA LEU A 68 2.31 1.29 -5.00
C LEU A 68 2.39 2.42 -3.98
N LYS A 69 3.30 2.27 -3.01
CA LYS A 69 3.60 3.31 -2.02
C LYS A 69 4.07 4.61 -2.68
N ASP A 70 4.98 4.54 -3.64
CA ASP A 70 5.48 5.73 -4.36
C ASP A 70 4.36 6.41 -5.16
N GLN A 71 3.48 5.63 -5.82
CA GLN A 71 2.32 6.17 -6.52
C GLN A 71 1.34 6.88 -5.59
N MET A 72 0.99 6.25 -4.47
CA MET A 72 0.12 6.87 -3.47
C MET A 72 0.75 8.13 -2.88
N TYR A 73 2.04 8.08 -2.55
CA TYR A 73 2.77 9.23 -2.04
C TYR A 73 2.76 10.38 -3.04
N ARG A 74 2.97 10.12 -4.33
CA ARG A 74 2.84 11.15 -5.38
C ARG A 74 1.44 11.75 -5.42
N MET A 75 0.39 10.96 -5.29
CA MET A 75 -0.98 11.47 -5.24
C MET A 75 -1.22 12.33 -4.00
N LEU A 76 -0.74 11.89 -2.84
CA LEU A 76 -0.86 12.62 -1.58
C LEU A 76 -0.12 13.96 -1.62
N VAL A 77 1.12 13.95 -2.11
CA VAL A 77 1.93 15.15 -2.31
C VAL A 77 1.28 16.06 -3.35
N ALA A 78 0.81 15.53 -4.48
CA ALA A 78 0.13 16.33 -5.49
C ALA A 78 -1.15 17.00 -4.96
N HIS A 79 -1.94 16.29 -4.16
CA HIS A 79 -3.12 16.85 -3.51
C HIS A 79 -2.73 17.93 -2.49
N LYS A 80 -1.73 17.68 -1.64
CA LYS A 80 -1.27 18.63 -0.61
C LYS A 80 -0.55 19.86 -1.17
N ASN A 81 0.08 19.79 -2.35
CA ASN A 81 0.74 20.94 -3.00
C ASN A 81 -0.20 21.70 -3.95
N GLY A 82 -1.35 21.11 -4.31
CA GLY A 82 -2.33 21.72 -5.20
C GLY A 82 -3.49 22.42 -4.49
N ASP A 83 -3.61 22.24 -3.17
CA ASP A 83 -4.56 22.94 -2.29
C ASP A 83 -3.96 24.22 -1.70
#